data_AF-A0A4V0YYC5-F1
#
_entry.id   AF-A0A4V0YYC5-F1
#
_cell.length_a   1.000
_cell.length_b   1.000
_cell.length_c   1.000
_cell.angle_alpha   90.00
_cell.angle_beta   90.00
_cell.angle_gamma   90.00
#
_symmetry.space_group_name_H-M   'P 1'
#
loop_
_entity.id
_entity.type
_entity.pdbx_description
1 polymer ?
#
loop_
_entity_poly.entity_id
_entity_poly.type
_entity_poly.pdbx_seq_one_letter_code
_entity_poly.pdbx_strand_id
1 'polypeptide(L)'
;MIKHSDVFVRTPHRPPQWTAYAAFGWGLLFAIIHAALFFGGGSFALGPQFAHNYAIYLLSSTISVLLFTVLALFPLSLVWPFRWLSQKRLQIFALLLAYLAVIGFGLYELIIARELRGVVLTIGICLAGVLVAFMRPRSQSLSHWMILVATWAFGIGMTLYGGGYLLIALLHINTPGFLELFFLGGMTWTPEGIFFILAAWSMSHR
;
A
#
# COMPACT_ATOMS: atom_id res chain seq x y z
N MET A 1 50.58 14.87 -29.61
CA MET A 1 49.24 14.45 -30.07
C MET A 1 48.47 13.95 -28.86
N ILE A 2 47.69 14.81 -28.22
CA ILE A 2 47.02 14.52 -26.94
C ILE A 2 45.68 13.85 -27.27
N LYS A 3 45.52 12.59 -26.85
CA LYS A 3 44.27 11.84 -26.94
C LYS A 3 43.30 12.41 -25.89
N HIS A 4 42.38 13.26 -26.32
CA HIS A 4 41.18 13.59 -25.54
C HIS A 4 40.33 12.32 -25.45
N SER A 5 40.55 11.53 -24.39
CA SER A 5 39.59 10.54 -23.96
C SER A 5 38.42 11.30 -23.34
N ASP A 6 37.38 11.50 -24.14
CA ASP A 6 36.08 11.96 -23.68
C ASP A 6 35.57 11.00 -22.62
N VAL A 7 35.81 11.37 -21.35
CA VAL A 7 35.16 10.78 -20.20
C VAL A 7 33.71 11.20 -20.33
N PHE A 8 32.89 10.34 -20.95
CA PHE A 8 31.44 10.41 -20.83
C PHE A 8 31.12 10.28 -19.34
N VAL A 9 31.01 11.44 -18.67
CA VAL A 9 30.37 11.56 -17.37
C VAL A 9 28.93 11.14 -17.62
N ARG A 10 28.64 9.84 -17.44
CA ARG A 10 27.27 9.35 -17.32
C ARG A 10 26.67 10.13 -16.17
N THR A 11 25.89 11.16 -16.48
CA THR A 11 25.02 11.79 -15.50
C THR A 11 24.19 10.65 -14.91
N PRO A 12 24.23 10.43 -13.59
CA PRO A 12 23.46 9.36 -12.99
C PRO A 12 21.98 9.66 -13.30
N HIS A 13 21.38 8.84 -14.15
CA HIS A 13 19.95 8.89 -14.44
C HIS A 13 19.24 8.75 -13.10
N ARG A 14 18.66 9.85 -12.61
CA ARG A 14 17.84 9.79 -11.40
C ARG A 14 16.67 8.87 -11.71
N PRO A 15 16.46 7.81 -10.93
CA PRO A 15 15.32 6.93 -11.15
C PRO A 15 14.02 7.74 -11.08
N PRO A 16 12.99 7.37 -11.86
CA PRO A 16 11.76 8.14 -12.04
C PRO A 16 10.97 8.26 -10.73
N GLN A 17 11.20 9.36 -10.00
CA GLN A 17 10.51 9.67 -8.73
C GLN A 17 8.99 9.87 -8.90
N TRP A 18 8.54 10.14 -10.13
CA TRP A 18 7.12 10.32 -10.45
C TRP A 18 6.29 9.07 -10.13
N THR A 19 6.87 7.87 -10.19
CA THR A 19 6.18 6.60 -9.89
C THR A 19 5.71 6.54 -8.43
N ALA A 20 6.54 7.00 -7.49
CA ALA A 20 6.20 7.07 -6.08
C ALA A 20 5.15 8.15 -5.77
N TYR A 21 5.19 9.30 -6.46
CA TYR A 21 4.14 10.30 -6.36
C TYR A 21 2.82 9.82 -6.95
N ALA A 22 2.87 9.08 -8.06
CA ALA A 22 1.69 8.46 -8.67
C ALA A 22 1.07 7.40 -7.75
N ALA A 23 1.90 6.52 -7.16
CA ALA A 23 1.47 5.53 -6.17
C ALA A 23 0.82 6.19 -4.95
N PHE A 24 1.44 7.24 -4.42
CA PHE A 24 0.87 8.01 -3.30
C PHE A 24 -0.45 8.68 -3.68
N GLY A 25 -0.51 9.37 -4.83
CA GLY A 25 -1.72 10.04 -5.30
C GLY A 25 -2.87 9.07 -5.51
N TRP A 26 -2.58 7.88 -6.04
CA TRP A 26 -3.58 6.82 -6.25
C TRP A 26 -4.10 6.26 -4.93
N GLY A 27 -3.21 5.89 -4.00
CA GLY A 27 -3.63 5.40 -2.68
C GLY A 27 -4.40 6.43 -1.87
N LEU A 28 -4.04 7.72 -2.00
CA LEU A 28 -4.79 8.81 -1.37
C LEU A 28 -6.19 8.98 -2.01
N LEU A 29 -6.28 8.95 -3.34
CA LEU A 29 -7.56 8.99 -4.04
C LEU A 29 -8.46 7.82 -3.58
N PHE A 30 -7.89 6.62 -3.46
CA PHE A 30 -8.61 5.44 -2.99
C PHE A 30 -9.12 5.60 -1.55
N ALA A 31 -8.28 6.09 -0.65
CA ALA A 31 -8.66 6.40 0.73
C ALA A 31 -9.78 7.46 0.79
N ILE A 32 -9.73 8.49 -0.05
CA ILE A 32 -10.77 9.53 -0.16
C ILE A 32 -12.08 8.93 -0.66
N ILE A 33 -12.04 8.09 -1.70
CA ILE A 33 -13.23 7.41 -2.22
C ILE A 33 -13.85 6.52 -1.13
N HIS A 34 -13.04 5.78 -0.37
CA HIS A 34 -13.51 4.96 0.75
C HIS A 34 -14.15 5.81 1.84
N ALA A 35 -13.53 6.94 2.20
CA ALA A 35 -14.10 7.86 3.17
C ALA A 35 -15.44 8.44 2.67
N ALA A 36 -15.48 8.92 1.43
CA ALA A 36 -16.70 9.47 0.83
C ALA A 36 -17.82 8.44 0.76
N LEU A 37 -17.50 7.18 0.44
CA LEU A 37 -18.48 6.10 0.42
C LEU A 37 -18.97 5.77 1.83
N PHE A 38 -18.07 5.45 2.76
CA PHE A 38 -18.48 4.99 4.09
C PHE A 38 -19.16 6.08 4.94
N PHE A 39 -18.71 7.33 4.84
CA PHE A 39 -19.24 8.45 5.63
C PHE A 39 -20.30 9.27 4.87
N GLY A 40 -20.39 9.17 3.54
CA GLY A 40 -21.41 9.82 2.71
C GLY A 40 -22.71 9.02 2.57
N GLY A 41 -22.84 7.88 3.27
CA GLY A 41 -24.02 7.01 3.23
C GLY A 41 -24.01 5.94 2.14
N GLY A 42 -22.90 5.81 1.40
CA GLY A 42 -22.67 4.72 0.45
C GLY A 42 -22.16 3.45 1.14
N SER A 43 -22.25 2.32 0.44
CA SER A 43 -21.78 1.03 0.92
C SER A 43 -21.37 0.14 -0.26
N PHE A 44 -20.27 -0.62 -0.09
CA PHE A 44 -19.87 -1.65 -1.05
C PHE A 44 -20.64 -2.97 -0.93
N ALA A 45 -21.29 -3.21 0.21
CA ALA A 45 -22.22 -4.30 0.50
C ALA A 45 -22.40 -4.34 2.02
N LEU A 46 -23.41 -3.66 2.58
CA LEU A 46 -23.78 -3.89 3.97
C LEU A 46 -24.89 -4.93 3.98
N GLY A 47 -24.47 -6.18 4.17
CA GLY A 47 -25.38 -7.21 4.64
C GLY A 47 -26.05 -6.79 5.96
N PRO A 48 -27.20 -7.38 6.31
CA PRO A 48 -28.05 -6.99 7.45
C PRO A 48 -27.33 -6.96 8.83
N GLN A 49 -26.16 -7.60 8.93
CA GLN A 49 -25.32 -7.64 10.12
C GLN A 49 -24.75 -6.29 10.59
N PHE A 50 -24.58 -5.30 9.72
CA PHE A 50 -24.07 -3.97 10.13
C PHE A 50 -25.16 -2.97 10.50
N ALA A 51 -26.42 -3.23 10.13
CA ALA A 51 -27.56 -2.40 10.51
C ALA A 51 -27.82 -2.41 12.03
N HIS A 52 -27.35 -3.44 12.73
CA HIS A 52 -27.60 -3.63 14.16
C HIS A 52 -26.52 -2.98 15.06
N ASN A 53 -25.37 -2.57 14.52
CA ASN A 53 -24.31 -1.94 15.32
C ASN A 53 -23.51 -0.90 14.52
N TYR A 54 -24.10 0.29 14.38
CA TYR A 54 -23.52 1.43 13.65
C TYR A 54 -22.13 1.85 14.15
N ALA A 55 -21.88 1.75 15.46
CA ALA A 55 -20.59 2.13 16.05
C ALA A 55 -19.45 1.23 15.55
N ILE A 56 -19.69 -0.08 15.45
CA ILE A 56 -18.73 -1.05 14.92
C ILE A 56 -18.47 -0.80 13.43
N TYR A 57 -19.54 -0.53 12.66
CA TYR A 57 -19.40 -0.17 11.25
C TYR A 57 -18.52 1.08 11.05
N LEU A 58 -18.78 2.14 11.83
CA LEU A 58 -18.02 3.39 11.76
C LEU A 58 -16.55 3.15 12.13
N LEU A 59 -16.30 2.36 13.18
CA LEU A 59 -14.95 2.00 13.61
C LEU A 59 -14.20 1.22 12.52
N SER A 60 -14.82 0.16 11.97
CA SER A 60 -14.22 -0.65 10.90
C SER A 60 -13.92 0.18 9.65
N SER A 61 -14.85 1.05 9.26
CA SER A 61 -14.68 1.96 8.11
C SER A 61 -13.53 2.94 8.33
N THR A 62 -13.43 3.50 9.53
CA THR A 62 -12.35 4.41 9.92
C THR A 62 -10.99 3.69 9.88
N ILE A 63 -10.90 2.48 10.44
CA ILE A 63 -9.69 1.67 10.41
C ILE A 63 -9.26 1.38 8.97
N SER A 64 -10.21 1.03 8.09
CA SER A 64 -9.95 0.77 6.68
C SER A 64 -9.39 2.00 5.94
N VAL A 65 -10.02 3.17 6.10
CA VAL A 65 -9.54 4.44 5.50
C VAL A 65 -8.14 4.80 6.02
N LEU A 66 -7.90 4.65 7.32
CA LEU A 66 -6.60 4.91 7.92
C LEU A 66 -5.53 3.95 7.39
N LEU A 67 -5.86 2.67 7.21
CA LEU A 67 -4.94 1.68 6.65
C LEU A 67 -4.50 2.08 5.23
N PHE A 68 -5.42 2.44 4.34
CA PHE A 68 -5.08 2.89 2.99
C PHE A 68 -4.29 4.19 2.97
N THR A 69 -4.63 5.12 3.87
CA THR A 69 -3.87 6.37 4.03
C THR A 69 -2.42 6.08 4.43
N VAL A 70 -2.21 5.17 5.37
CA VAL A 70 -0.86 4.76 5.82
C VAL A 70 -0.11 4.04 4.71
N LEU A 71 -0.78 3.17 3.96
CA LEU A 71 -0.21 2.45 2.83
C LEU A 71 0.32 3.41 1.74
N ALA A 72 -0.44 4.46 1.43
CA ALA A 72 -0.02 5.50 0.49
C ALA A 72 1.28 6.22 0.93
N LEU A 73 1.52 6.35 2.24
CA LEU A 73 2.73 7.01 2.75
C LEU A 73 4.02 6.23 2.44
N PHE A 74 3.95 4.94 2.16
CA PHE A 74 5.12 4.11 1.92
C PHE A 74 5.93 4.58 0.70
N PRO A 75 5.37 4.58 -0.54
CA PRO A 75 6.08 5.08 -1.71
C PRO A 75 6.51 6.54 -1.53
N LEU A 76 5.67 7.39 -0.94
CA LEU A 76 6.01 8.80 -0.67
C LEU A 76 7.25 8.94 0.21
N SER A 77 7.36 8.13 1.27
CA SER A 77 8.49 8.17 2.21
C SER A 77 9.81 7.67 1.59
N LEU A 78 9.77 7.01 0.43
CA LEU A 78 10.98 6.66 -0.33
C LEU A 78 11.53 7.83 -1.16
N VAL A 79 10.70 8.79 -1.54
CA VAL A 79 11.08 9.91 -2.42
C VAL A 79 10.94 11.30 -1.80
N TRP A 80 10.61 11.39 -0.52
CA TRP A 80 10.28 12.62 0.18
C TRP A 80 11.27 13.77 -0.09
N PRO A 81 10.85 14.86 -0.77
CA PRO A 81 11.77 15.91 -1.21
C PRO A 81 11.91 17.07 -0.22
N PHE A 82 11.02 17.15 0.78
CA PHE A 82 10.88 18.36 1.58
C PHE A 82 11.83 18.39 2.77
N ARG A 83 12.40 19.57 3.05
CA ARG A 83 13.44 19.74 4.09
C ARG A 83 12.89 19.86 5.52
N TRP A 84 11.62 20.19 5.70
CA TRP A 84 11.01 20.42 7.02
C TRP A 84 10.85 19.13 7.85
N LEU A 85 10.70 17.99 7.18
CA LEU A 85 10.66 16.67 7.81
C LEU A 85 11.71 15.79 7.14
N SER A 86 12.62 15.20 7.92
CA SER A 86 13.62 14.30 7.34
C SER A 86 12.97 13.04 6.81
N GLN A 87 13.43 12.57 5.65
CA GLN A 87 12.94 11.34 5.02
C GLN A 87 12.94 10.14 5.99
N LYS A 88 14.02 9.99 6.77
CA LYS A 88 14.15 8.95 7.79
C LYS A 88 13.04 9.03 8.85
N ARG A 89 12.69 10.24 9.33
CA ARG A 89 11.60 10.41 10.30
C ARG A 89 10.27 9.99 9.68
N LEU A 90 9.98 10.42 8.45
CA LEU A 90 8.75 10.03 7.76
C LEU A 90 8.63 8.51 7.59
N GLN A 91 9.72 7.83 7.22
CA GLN A 91 9.74 6.36 7.13
C GLN A 91 9.46 5.68 8.48
N ILE A 92 10.08 6.17 9.56
CA ILE A 92 9.83 5.64 10.92
C ILE A 92 8.36 5.84 11.30
N PHE A 93 7.80 7.03 11.06
CA PHE A 93 6.39 7.30 11.32
C PHE A 93 5.47 6.39 10.51
N ALA A 94 5.74 6.20 9.22
CA ALA A 94 4.95 5.32 8.37
C ALA A 94 5.01 3.86 8.86
N LEU A 95 6.18 3.36 9.28
CA LEU A 95 6.30 2.01 9.87
C LEU A 95 5.53 1.91 11.19
N LEU A 96 5.65 2.89 12.08
CA LEU A 96 4.93 2.89 13.35
C LEU A 96 3.42 2.85 13.13
N LEU A 97 2.90 3.70 12.24
CA LEU A 97 1.48 3.73 11.89
C LEU A 97 1.02 2.40 11.28
N ALA A 98 1.84 1.78 10.42
CA ALA A 98 1.50 0.50 9.81
C ALA A 98 1.45 -0.63 10.83
N TYR A 99 2.41 -0.73 11.74
CA TYR A 99 2.38 -1.72 12.82
C TYR A 99 1.20 -1.50 13.76
N LEU A 100 0.91 -0.24 14.12
CA LEU A 100 -0.27 0.09 14.92
C LEU A 100 -1.57 -0.31 14.21
N ALA A 101 -1.67 -0.06 12.89
CA ALA A 101 -2.83 -0.46 12.10
C ALA A 101 -2.99 -1.98 12.02
N VAL A 102 -1.90 -2.73 11.80
CA VAL A 102 -1.90 -4.20 11.72
C VAL A 102 -2.23 -4.84 13.07
N ILE A 103 -1.70 -4.29 14.18
CA ILE A 103 -2.04 -4.74 15.53
C ILE A 103 -3.50 -4.39 15.86
N GLY A 104 -3.93 -3.17 15.56
CA GLY A 104 -5.31 -2.72 15.76
C GLY A 104 -6.31 -3.57 14.99
N PHE A 105 -6.00 -3.93 13.74
CA PHE A 105 -6.79 -4.84 12.92
C PHE A 105 -6.86 -6.24 13.54
N GLY A 106 -5.72 -6.80 13.97
CA GLY A 106 -5.71 -8.12 14.63
C GLY A 106 -6.53 -8.13 15.93
N LEU A 107 -6.46 -7.06 16.74
CA LEU A 107 -7.26 -6.91 17.95
C LEU A 107 -8.75 -6.76 17.65
N TYR A 108 -9.11 -5.99 16.61
CA TYR A 108 -10.48 -5.86 16.13
C TYR A 108 -11.05 -7.23 15.72
N GLU A 109 -10.31 -7.97 14.90
CA GLU A 109 -10.70 -9.31 14.44
C GLU A 109 -10.89 -10.27 15.63
N LEU A 110 -10.00 -10.24 16.62
CA LEU A 110 -10.10 -11.09 17.81
C LEU A 110 -11.27 -10.74 18.74
N ILE A 111 -11.40 -9.46 19.08
CA ILE A 111 -12.27 -9.00 20.17
C ILE A 111 -13.70 -8.80 19.65
N ILE A 112 -13.83 -8.22 18.46
CA ILE A 112 -15.11 -7.81 17.88
C ILE A 112 -15.62 -8.87 16.91
N ALA A 113 -14.83 -9.23 15.90
CA ALA A 113 -15.25 -10.21 14.88
C ALA A 113 -15.19 -11.66 15.39
N ARG A 114 -14.46 -11.92 16.48
CA ARG A 114 -14.19 -13.26 17.03
C ARG A 114 -13.52 -14.20 16.03
N GLU A 115 -12.76 -13.64 15.09
CA GLU A 115 -12.07 -14.35 14.02
C GLU A 115 -10.57 -14.49 14.33
N LEU A 116 -10.13 -15.72 14.61
CA LEU A 116 -8.72 -16.00 14.90
C LEU A 116 -7.80 -15.81 13.68
N ARG A 117 -8.35 -15.87 12.47
CA ARG A 117 -7.59 -15.76 11.22
C ARG A 117 -6.88 -14.42 11.11
N GLY A 118 -7.53 -13.32 11.51
CA GLY A 118 -6.95 -11.98 11.53
C GLY A 118 -5.74 -11.88 12.46
N VAL A 119 -5.82 -12.50 13.65
CA VAL A 119 -4.72 -12.53 14.63
C VAL A 119 -3.52 -13.31 14.10
N VAL A 120 -3.77 -14.50 13.54
CA VAL A 120 -2.70 -15.33 12.96
C VAL A 120 -2.00 -14.58 11.84
N LEU A 121 -2.76 -13.90 10.98
CA LEU A 121 -2.22 -13.06 9.92
C LEU A 121 -1.37 -11.91 10.49
N THR A 122 -1.87 -11.18 11.48
CA THR A 122 -1.13 -10.10 12.17
C THR A 122 0.20 -10.59 12.74
N ILE A 123 0.20 -11.73 13.44
CA ILE A 123 1.42 -12.35 13.98
C ILE A 123 2.37 -12.72 12.84
N GLY A 124 1.86 -13.35 11.78
CA GLY A 124 2.64 -13.72 10.60
C GLY A 124 3.32 -12.52 9.94
N ILE A 125 2.60 -11.40 9.77
CA ILE A 125 3.14 -10.15 9.22
C ILE A 125 4.24 -9.59 10.12
N CYS A 126 4.03 -9.58 11.44
CA CYS A 126 5.04 -9.11 12.40
C CYS A 126 6.32 -9.97 12.34
N LEU A 127 6.19 -11.30 12.32
CA LEU A 127 7.33 -12.22 12.22
C LEU A 127 8.06 -12.08 10.88
N ALA A 128 7.32 -11.98 9.77
CA ALA A 128 7.91 -11.73 8.46
C ALA A 128 8.67 -10.40 8.44
N GLY A 129 8.13 -9.35 9.07
CA GLY A 129 8.82 -8.06 9.22
C GLY A 129 10.15 -8.17 9.97
N VAL A 130 10.23 -9.00 11.02
CA VAL A 130 11.49 -9.28 11.72
C VAL A 130 12.49 -9.98 10.80
N LEU A 131 12.06 -11.00 10.04
CA LEU A 131 12.94 -11.69 9.09
C LEU A 131 13.46 -10.73 8.00
N VAL A 132 12.58 -9.91 7.44
CA VAL A 132 12.95 -8.87 6.46
C VAL A 132 13.97 -7.91 7.06
N ALA A 133 13.79 -7.47 8.31
CA ALA A 133 14.75 -6.59 8.99
C ALA A 133 16.16 -7.19 9.08
N PHE A 134 16.27 -8.51 9.28
CA PHE A 134 17.56 -9.22 9.32
C PHE A 134 18.19 -9.42 7.93
N MET A 135 17.38 -9.54 6.87
CA MET A 135 17.86 -9.69 5.49
C MET A 135 18.38 -8.38 4.86
N ARG A 136 18.38 -7.28 5.63
CA ARG A 136 18.75 -5.95 5.17
C ARG A 136 20.20 -5.86 4.66
N PRO A 137 20.44 -5.28 3.47
CA PRO A 137 21.79 -4.91 3.03
C PRO A 137 22.48 -3.94 3.99
N ARG A 138 23.77 -4.13 4.28
CA ARG A 138 24.52 -3.27 5.22
C ARG A 138 24.60 -1.79 4.78
N SER A 139 24.46 -1.52 3.49
CA SER A 139 24.48 -0.17 2.92
C SER A 139 23.20 0.61 3.16
N GLN A 140 22.09 -0.04 3.52
CA GLN A 140 20.79 0.60 3.68
C GLN A 140 20.38 0.72 5.15
N SER A 141 19.70 1.82 5.47
CA SER A 141 19.11 1.99 6.80
C SER A 141 17.92 1.04 7.01
N LEU A 142 17.65 0.67 8.27
CA LEU A 142 16.53 -0.23 8.60
C LEU A 142 15.19 0.28 8.07
N SER A 143 14.90 1.56 8.33
CA SER A 143 13.61 2.16 7.96
C SER A 143 13.40 2.18 6.46
N HIS A 144 14.45 2.53 5.70
CA HIS A 144 14.40 2.55 4.24
C HIS A 144 14.13 1.15 3.69
N TRP A 145 14.89 0.14 4.15
CA TRP A 145 14.73 -1.23 3.71
C TRP A 145 13.35 -1.80 4.01
N MET A 146 12.84 -1.60 5.23
CA MET A 146 11.52 -2.06 5.63
C MET A 146 10.41 -1.43 4.78
N ILE A 147 10.47 -0.11 4.54
CA ILE A 147 9.52 0.57 3.66
C ILE A 147 9.65 0.08 2.21
N LEU A 148 10.87 -0.13 1.71
CA LEU A 148 11.13 -0.61 0.36
C LEU A 148 10.45 -1.96 0.12
N VAL A 149 10.71 -2.92 1.02
CA VAL A 149 10.14 -4.27 0.95
C VAL A 149 8.63 -4.22 1.13
N ALA A 150 8.12 -3.42 2.07
CA ALA A 150 6.68 -3.29 2.27
C ALA A 150 5.98 -2.70 1.04
N THR A 151 6.54 -1.63 0.45
CA THR A 151 6.04 -1.02 -0.80
C THR A 151 5.98 -2.06 -1.92
N TRP A 152 7.03 -2.86 -2.07
CA TRP A 152 7.08 -3.92 -3.08
C TRP A 152 6.07 -5.04 -2.83
N ALA A 153 5.98 -5.53 -1.59
CA ALA A 153 5.08 -6.62 -1.21
C ALA A 153 3.60 -6.22 -1.36
N PHE A 154 3.24 -5.01 -0.91
CA PHE A 154 1.91 -4.46 -1.14
C PHE A 154 1.64 -4.26 -2.63
N GLY A 155 2.63 -3.78 -3.40
CA GLY A 155 2.51 -3.66 -4.84
C GLY A 155 2.14 -4.97 -5.52
N ILE A 156 2.86 -6.05 -5.20
CA ILE A 156 2.55 -7.40 -5.72
C ILE A 156 1.17 -7.86 -5.27
N GLY A 157 0.85 -7.71 -3.98
CA GLY A 157 -0.44 -8.11 -3.45
C GLY A 157 -1.59 -7.43 -4.18
N MET A 158 -1.52 -6.11 -4.36
CA MET A 158 -2.54 -5.32 -5.06
C MET A 158 -2.62 -5.66 -6.55
N THR A 159 -1.48 -5.86 -7.22
CA THR A 159 -1.47 -6.27 -8.64
C THR A 159 -2.07 -7.66 -8.85
N LEU A 160 -1.75 -8.64 -8.00
CA LEU A 160 -2.32 -9.98 -8.09
C LEU A 160 -3.80 -9.97 -7.74
N TYR A 161 -4.19 -9.25 -6.70
CA TYR A 161 -5.57 -9.10 -6.28
C TYR A 161 -6.42 -8.46 -7.39
N GLY A 162 -6.00 -7.29 -7.89
CA GLY A 162 -6.69 -6.61 -8.99
C GLY A 162 -6.67 -7.40 -10.29
N GLY A 163 -5.54 -8.04 -10.61
CA GLY A 163 -5.42 -8.92 -11.78
C GLY A 163 -6.40 -10.09 -11.75
N GLY A 164 -6.64 -10.67 -10.56
CA GLY A 164 -7.68 -11.67 -10.35
C GLY A 164 -9.07 -11.15 -10.66
N TYR A 165 -9.42 -9.94 -10.19
CA TYR A 165 -10.69 -9.30 -10.53
C TYR A 165 -10.83 -9.00 -12.02
N LEU A 166 -9.78 -8.51 -12.68
CA LEU A 166 -9.79 -8.30 -14.13
C LEU A 166 -10.04 -9.62 -14.88
N LEU A 167 -9.36 -10.70 -14.48
CA LEU A 167 -9.54 -12.01 -15.09
C LEU A 167 -10.99 -12.49 -14.92
N ILE A 168 -11.54 -12.42 -13.71
CA ILE A 168 -12.92 -12.82 -13.44
C ILE A 168 -13.89 -11.96 -14.24
N ALA A 169 -13.68 -10.64 -14.32
CA ALA A 169 -14.51 -9.73 -15.10
C ALA A 169 -14.51 -10.10 -16.59
N LEU A 170 -13.35 -10.39 -17.17
CA LEU A 170 -13.23 -10.80 -18.57
C LEU A 170 -13.94 -12.13 -18.84
N LEU A 171 -13.91 -13.08 -17.89
CA LEU A 171 -14.67 -14.33 -17.98
C LEU A 171 -16.19 -14.13 -17.86
N HIS A 172 -16.64 -13.01 -17.30
CA HIS A 172 -18.05 -12.69 -17.02
C HIS A 172 -18.52 -11.40 -17.71
N ILE A 173 -18.01 -11.11 -18.91
CA ILE A 173 -18.25 -9.85 -19.63
C ILE A 173 -19.73 -9.52 -19.87
N ASN A 174 -20.58 -10.54 -19.96
CA ASN A 174 -22.02 -10.38 -20.19
C ASN A 174 -22.86 -10.34 -18.91
N THR A 175 -22.23 -10.34 -17.73
CA THR A 175 -22.95 -10.31 -16.45
C THR A 175 -23.16 -8.89 -15.94
N PRO A 176 -24.24 -8.61 -15.20
CA PRO A 176 -24.47 -7.31 -14.58
C PRO A 176 -23.32 -6.83 -13.67
N GLY A 177 -22.55 -7.77 -13.09
CA GLY A 177 -21.40 -7.49 -12.24
C GLY A 177 -20.10 -7.16 -12.98
N PHE A 178 -20.08 -7.18 -14.33
CA PHE A 178 -18.87 -6.93 -15.11
C PHE A 178 -18.20 -5.61 -14.74
N LEU A 179 -18.95 -4.49 -14.74
CA LEU A 179 -18.40 -3.17 -14.48
C LEU A 179 -17.86 -3.04 -13.05
N GLU A 180 -18.54 -3.65 -12.09
CA GLU A 180 -18.09 -3.66 -10.69
C GLU A 180 -16.76 -4.43 -10.56
N LEU A 181 -16.71 -5.66 -11.05
CA LEU A 181 -15.49 -6.47 -11.01
C LEU A 181 -14.35 -5.81 -11.77
N PHE A 182 -14.63 -5.25 -12.95
CA PHE A 182 -13.63 -4.61 -13.79
C PHE A 182 -13.10 -3.32 -13.18
N PHE A 183 -13.98 -2.39 -12.80
CA PHE A 183 -13.54 -1.07 -12.32
C PHE A 183 -13.13 -1.10 -10.85
N LEU A 184 -14.03 -1.55 -9.97
CA LEU A 184 -13.82 -1.48 -8.53
C LEU A 184 -12.78 -2.49 -8.04
N GLY A 185 -12.82 -3.71 -8.62
CA GLY A 185 -11.86 -4.76 -8.29
C GLY A 185 -10.61 -4.69 -9.16
N GLY A 186 -10.75 -4.57 -10.47
CA GLY A 186 -9.62 -4.70 -11.38
C GLY A 186 -8.78 -3.44 -11.51
N MET A 187 -9.39 -2.40 -12.06
CA MET A 187 -8.74 -1.15 -12.44
C MET A 187 -8.35 -0.29 -11.24
N THR A 188 -8.94 -0.50 -10.08
CA THR A 188 -8.52 0.24 -8.88
C THR A 188 -7.21 -0.31 -8.31
N TRP A 189 -7.09 -1.63 -8.19
CA TRP A 189 -5.98 -2.26 -7.48
C TRP A 189 -4.77 -2.57 -8.37
N THR A 190 -5.01 -2.94 -9.63
CA THR A 190 -3.93 -3.35 -10.54
C THR A 190 -2.94 -2.23 -10.84
N PRO A 191 -3.39 -1.03 -11.30
CA PRO A 191 -2.49 0.07 -11.59
C PRO A 191 -1.78 0.58 -10.34
N GLU A 192 -2.47 0.64 -9.20
CA GLU A 192 -1.87 1.00 -7.91
C GLU A 192 -0.72 0.07 -7.57
N GLY A 193 -0.96 -1.24 -7.62
CA GLY A 193 0.06 -2.24 -7.36
C GLY A 193 1.27 -2.10 -8.28
N ILE A 194 1.05 -1.84 -9.58
CA ILE A 194 2.11 -1.61 -10.55
C ILE A 194 2.93 -0.37 -10.16
N PHE A 195 2.29 0.75 -9.80
CA PHE A 195 3.01 1.93 -9.37
C PHE A 195 3.82 1.72 -8.08
N PHE A 196 3.30 0.93 -7.13
CA PHE A 196 4.03 0.53 -5.93
C PHE A 196 5.28 -0.30 -6.28
N ILE A 197 5.16 -1.30 -7.16
CA ILE A 197 6.29 -2.11 -7.61
C ILE A 197 7.33 -1.23 -8.29
N LEU A 198 6.92 -0.35 -9.21
CA LEU A 198 7.82 0.56 -9.92
C LEU A 198 8.51 1.56 -8.97
N ALA A 199 7.77 2.09 -7.98
CA ALA A 199 8.31 2.97 -6.96
C ALA A 199 9.40 2.27 -6.16
N ALA A 200 9.13 1.06 -5.65
CA ALA A 200 10.11 0.27 -4.91
C ALA A 200 11.32 -0.09 -5.79
N TRP A 201 11.09 -0.58 -7.00
CA TRP A 201 12.16 -0.93 -7.94
C TRP A 201 13.10 0.26 -8.18
N SER A 202 12.52 1.44 -8.47
CA SER A 202 13.27 2.66 -8.76
C SER A 202 14.15 3.13 -7.59
N MET A 203 13.77 2.79 -6.35
CA MET A 203 14.47 3.20 -5.14
C MET A 203 15.42 2.13 -4.60
N SER A 204 15.33 0.89 -5.08
CA SER A 204 16.19 -0.22 -4.65
C SER A 204 17.68 -0.04 -5.00
N HIS A 205 17.97 0.80 -6.00
CA HIS A 205 19.32 1.06 -6.51
C HIS A 205 19.96 2.34 -5.94
N ARG A 206 19.40 2.90 -4.86
CA ARG A 206 19.96 4.06 -4.12
C ARG A 206 20.66 3.60 -2.84
#